data_AF-A0A1H0A8G7-F1
#
_entry.id   AF-A0A1H0A8G7-F1
#
_cell.length_a   1.000
_cell.length_b   1.000
_cell.length_c   1.000
_cell.angle_alpha   90.00
_cell.angle_beta   90.00
_cell.angle_gamma   90.00
#
_symmetry.space_group_name_H-M   'P 1'
#
loop_
_entity.id
_entity.type
_entity.pdbx_description
1 polymer ?
#
loop_
_entity_poly.entity_id
_entity_poly.type
_entity_poly.pdbx_seq_one_letter_code
_entity_poly.pdbx_strand_id
1 'polypeptide(L)'
;MSDDNVIRPAFGTPRRPTPEAPRAPLRVLGTGAGHRVGLIRDPEAKEGDVFRIVVGPEDEPGVETVALLPATADAEAEAERIGFAILRTLEMVEGAF
;
A
#
# COMPACT_ATOMS: atom_id res chain seq x y z
N MET A 1 6.41 34.04 -18.61
CA MET A 1 6.81 33.26 -17.42
C MET A 1 6.04 31.96 -17.52
N SER A 2 6.75 30.84 -17.67
CA SER A 2 6.12 29.54 -17.89
C SER A 2 5.50 29.06 -16.57
N ASP A 3 4.22 28.68 -16.57
CA ASP A 3 3.47 28.13 -15.42
C ASP A 3 3.94 26.71 -15.03
N ASP A 4 5.25 26.48 -15.08
CA ASP A 4 5.88 25.15 -15.02
C ASP A 4 6.11 24.65 -13.59
N ASN A 5 5.70 25.44 -12.58
CA ASN A 5 5.82 25.12 -11.15
C ASN A 5 4.48 24.73 -10.50
N VAL A 6 3.43 24.48 -11.29
CA VAL A 6 2.13 24.07 -10.77
C VAL A 6 2.02 22.55 -10.81
N ILE A 7 2.09 21.89 -9.66
CA ILE A 7 1.74 20.47 -9.54
C ILE A 7 0.23 20.33 -9.79
N ARG A 8 -0.14 19.75 -10.93
CA ARG A 8 -1.53 19.44 -11.25
C ARG A 8 -1.84 18.03 -10.76
N PRO A 9 -2.75 17.86 -9.78
CA PRO A 9 -3.09 16.54 -9.31
C PRO A 9 -3.84 15.77 -10.41
N ALA A 10 -3.38 14.56 -10.71
CA ALA A 10 -3.98 13.67 -11.70
C ALA A 10 -5.11 12.82 -11.09
N PHE A 11 -6.05 13.48 -10.40
CA PHE A 11 -7.21 12.78 -9.82
C PHE A 11 -8.01 12.06 -10.91
N GLY A 12 -8.34 10.78 -10.69
CA GLY A 12 -9.12 9.98 -11.62
C GLY A 12 -8.40 9.53 -12.89
N THR A 13 -7.12 9.88 -13.09
CA THR A 13 -6.32 9.31 -14.18
C THR A 13 -5.78 7.95 -13.74
N PRO A 14 -6.12 6.85 -14.43
CA PRO A 14 -5.57 5.54 -14.09
C PRO A 14 -4.05 5.58 -14.27
N ARG A 15 -3.30 5.42 -13.18
CA ARG A 15 -1.85 5.24 -13.29
C ARG A 15 -1.61 3.91 -13.96
N ARG A 16 -0.81 3.91 -15.03
CA ARG A 16 -0.35 2.65 -15.64
C ARG A 16 0.52 1.95 -14.59
N PRO A 17 0.15 0.74 -14.13
CA PRO A 17 0.99 0.01 -13.19
C PRO A 17 2.33 -0.24 -13.89
N THR A 18 3.42 0.21 -13.25
CA THR A 18 4.75 -0.17 -13.70
C THR A 18 4.96 -1.62 -13.25
N PRO A 19 5.48 -2.52 -14.09
CA PRO A 19 5.75 -3.89 -13.67
C PRO A 19 6.66 -3.87 -12.44
N GLU A 20 6.13 -4.31 -11.31
CA GLU A 20 6.88 -4.38 -10.06
C GLU A 20 7.86 -5.56 -10.16
N ALA A 21 9.12 -5.30 -9.82
CA ALA A 21 10.17 -6.33 -9.71
C ALA A 21 9.71 -7.44 -8.74
N PRO A 22 10.32 -8.65 -8.76
CA PRO A 22 9.88 -9.78 -7.93
C PRO A 22 9.65 -9.33 -6.48
N ARG A 23 8.39 -9.31 -6.07
CA ARG A 23 7.96 -8.80 -4.78
C ARG A 23 8.59 -9.67 -3.68
N ALA A 24 9.26 -9.02 -2.75
CA ALA A 24 9.59 -9.61 -1.46
C ALA A 24 8.34 -10.24 -0.82
N PRO A 25 8.50 -11.27 0.03
CA PRO A 25 7.37 -12.05 0.53
C PRO A 25 6.34 -11.16 1.23
N LEU A 26 5.08 -11.33 0.85
CA LEU A 26 3.95 -10.65 1.47
C LEU A 26 3.68 -11.23 2.86
N ARG A 27 3.81 -10.41 3.91
CA ARG A 27 3.30 -10.72 5.24
C ARG A 27 1.85 -10.25 5.33
N VAL A 28 0.90 -11.18 5.32
CA VAL A 28 -0.52 -10.86 5.50
C VAL A 28 -0.76 -10.41 6.94
N LEU A 29 -1.40 -9.26 7.10
CA LEU A 29 -1.80 -8.72 8.40
C LEU A 29 -3.25 -9.11 8.75
N GLY A 30 -4.11 -9.28 7.74
CA GLY A 30 -5.50 -9.71 7.92
C GLY A 30 -6.34 -9.56 6.65
N THR A 31 -7.63 -9.85 6.76
CA THR A 31 -8.65 -9.71 5.71
C THR A 31 -9.89 -9.00 6.25
N GLY A 32 -10.66 -8.36 5.37
CA GLY A 32 -11.94 -7.70 5.69
C GLY A 32 -12.60 -7.12 4.44
N ALA A 33 -13.94 -7.12 4.39
CA ALA A 33 -14.72 -6.65 3.24
C ALA A 33 -14.25 -7.21 1.86
N GLY A 34 -13.84 -8.49 1.81
CA GLY A 34 -13.34 -9.15 0.61
C GLY A 34 -11.92 -8.74 0.16
N HIS A 35 -11.19 -7.99 0.98
CA HIS A 35 -9.83 -7.55 0.70
C HIS A 35 -8.85 -8.08 1.74
N ARG A 36 -7.64 -8.44 1.30
CA ARG A 36 -6.50 -8.69 2.20
C ARG A 36 -5.62 -7.45 2.34
N VAL A 37 -5.09 -7.26 3.54
CA VAL A 37 -4.10 -6.23 3.85
C VAL A 37 -2.80 -6.91 4.23
N GLY A 38 -1.69 -6.41 3.71
CA GLY A 38 -0.38 -6.97 4.02
C GLY A 38 0.76 -5.97 3.94
N LEU A 39 1.93 -6.47 4.32
CA LEU A 39 3.18 -5.75 4.43
C LEU A 39 4.23 -6.42 3.54
N ILE A 40 4.96 -5.62 2.76
CA ILE A 40 6.13 -6.05 1.99
C ILE A 40 7.31 -5.17 2.42
N ARG A 41 8.44 -5.76 2.79
CA ARG A 41 9.71 -5.03 2.89
C ARG A 41 10.44 -5.15 1.56
N ASP A 42 10.65 -4.04 0.87
CA ASP A 42 11.36 -4.01 -0.41
C ASP A 42 12.67 -3.22 -0.26
N PRO A 43 13.81 -3.91 -0.04
CA PRO A 43 15.12 -3.26 0.05
C PRO A 43 15.62 -2.70 -1.30
N GLU A 44 15.05 -3.15 -2.42
CA GLU A 44 15.50 -2.83 -3.79
C GLU A 44 14.56 -1.84 -4.49
N ALA A 45 13.66 -1.18 -3.75
CA ALA A 45 12.79 -0.17 -4.32
C ALA A 45 13.59 1.02 -4.87
N LYS A 46 13.02 1.74 -5.84
CA LYS A 46 13.65 2.93 -6.43
C LYS A 46 13.87 4.04 -5.39
N GLU A 47 13.06 4.03 -4.35
CA GLU A 47 13.08 4.92 -3.21
C GLU A 47 14.11 4.50 -2.13
N GLY A 48 14.77 3.34 -2.28
CA GLY A 48 15.62 2.71 -1.27
C GLY A 48 14.88 1.65 -0.45
N ASP A 49 15.44 1.23 0.69
CA ASP A 49 14.80 0.24 1.57
C ASP A 49 13.50 0.80 2.17
N VAL A 50 12.39 0.13 1.88
CA VAL A 50 11.04 0.59 2.25
C VAL A 50 10.16 -0.54 2.77
N PHE A 51 9.19 -0.16 3.60
CA PHE A 51 8.01 -0.95 3.92
C PHE A 51 6.83 -0.46 3.07
N ARG A 52 6.18 -1.38 2.34
CA ARG A 52 4.97 -1.14 1.57
C ARG A 52 3.78 -1.77 2.25
N ILE A 53 2.74 -0.98 2.48
CA ILE A 53 1.42 -1.51 2.84
C ILE A 53 0.67 -1.75 1.55
N VAL A 54 0.13 -2.95 1.42
CA VAL A 54 -0.56 -3.37 0.21
C VAL A 54 -1.96 -3.88 0.51
N VAL A 55 -2.88 -3.63 -0.43
CA VAL A 55 -4.26 -4.10 -0.39
C VAL A 55 -4.59 -4.78 -1.71
N GLY A 56 -5.35 -5.86 -1.66
CA GLY A 56 -5.85 -6.53 -2.86
C GLY A 56 -7.01 -7.47 -2.55
N PRO A 57 -7.68 -8.03 -3.58
CA PRO A 57 -8.74 -9.00 -3.36
C PRO A 57 -8.24 -10.20 -2.57
N GLU A 58 -9.05 -10.75 -1.67
CA GLU A 58 -8.66 -11.88 -0.82
C GLU A 58 -8.25 -13.11 -1.66
N ASP A 59 -9.01 -13.41 -2.71
CA ASP A 59 -8.87 -14.61 -3.55
C ASP A 59 -8.00 -14.44 -4.80
N GLU A 60 -7.48 -13.24 -5.06
CA GLU A 60 -6.67 -12.96 -6.27
C GLU A 60 -5.25 -12.55 -5.90
N PRO A 61 -4.20 -12.93 -6.66
CA PRO A 61 -2.81 -12.60 -6.32
C PRO A 61 -2.48 -11.09 -6.43
N GLY A 62 -3.32 -10.29 -7.09
CA GLY A 62 -3.10 -8.86 -7.25
C GLY A 62 -3.12 -8.11 -5.92
N VAL A 63 -2.12 -7.26 -5.69
CA VAL A 63 -2.12 -6.27 -4.59
C VAL A 63 -1.56 -4.94 -5.10
N GLU A 64 -2.05 -3.85 -4.55
CA GLU A 64 -1.63 -2.47 -4.82
C GLU A 64 -1.02 -1.85 -3.57
N THR A 65 0.05 -1.07 -3.73
CA THR A 65 0.65 -0.30 -2.63
C THR A 65 -0.20 0.91 -2.28
N VAL A 66 -0.65 0.97 -1.03
CA VAL A 66 -1.49 2.06 -0.49
C VAL A 66 -0.74 2.96 0.48
N ALA A 67 0.39 2.50 1.03
CA ALA A 67 1.32 3.32 1.80
C ALA A 67 2.76 2.82 1.63
N LEU A 68 3.72 3.73 1.75
CA LEU A 68 5.15 3.47 1.61
C LEU A 68 5.92 4.23 2.69
N LEU A 69 6.75 3.53 3.45
CA LEU A 69 7.55 4.08 4.55
C LEU A 69 9.02 3.74 4.32
N PRO A 70 9.96 4.68 4.47
CA PRO A 70 11.39 4.36 4.49
C PRO A 70 11.72 3.44 5.67
N ALA A 71 12.61 2.46 5.49
CA ALA A 71 12.96 1.47 6.51
C ALA A 71 13.87 2.04 7.63
N THR A 72 13.31 2.94 8.44
CA THR A 72 13.93 3.44 9.68
C THR A 72 13.68 2.46 10.84
N ALA A 73 14.32 2.70 12.00
CA ALA A 73 14.30 1.79 13.15
C ALA A 73 12.89 1.43 13.66
N ASP A 74 11.90 2.31 13.48
CA ASP A 74 10.51 2.12 13.94
C ASP A 74 9.50 1.95 12.79
N ALA A 75 9.97 1.97 11.54
CA ALA A 75 9.10 1.99 10.38
C ALA A 75 8.25 0.72 10.24
N GLU A 76 8.74 -0.43 10.69
CA GLU A 76 7.97 -1.68 10.66
C GLU A 76 6.75 -1.61 11.59
N ALA A 77 6.94 -1.13 12.83
CA ALA A 77 5.85 -0.99 13.79
C ALA A 77 4.83 0.08 13.35
N GLU A 78 5.30 1.14 12.67
CA GLU A 78 4.42 2.13 12.08
C GLU A 78 3.64 1.58 10.88
N ALA A 79 4.30 0.82 10.02
CA ALA A 79 3.70 0.12 8.90
C ALA A 79 2.60 -0.85 9.36
N GLU A 80 2.83 -1.61 10.42
CA GLU A 80 1.81 -2.48 11.03
C GLU A 80 0.60 -1.69 11.55
N ARG A 81 0.82 -0.57 12.25
CA ARG A 81 -0.27 0.29 12.72
C ARG A 81 -1.13 0.81 11.57
N ILE A 82 -0.50 1.20 10.45
CA ILE A 82 -1.22 1.61 9.24
C ILE A 82 -2.03 0.45 8.68
N GLY A 83 -1.44 -0.75 8.59
CA GLY A 83 -2.14 -1.96 8.15
C GLY A 83 -3.38 -2.27 9.02
N PHE A 84 -3.25 -2.18 10.34
CA PHE A 84 -4.38 -2.38 11.26
C PHE A 84 -5.44 -1.27 11.16
N ALA A 85 -5.06 -0.02 10.90
CA ALA A 85 -6.01 1.05 10.65
C ALA A 85 -6.83 0.81 9.38
N ILE A 86 -6.21 0.26 8.33
CA ILE A 86 -6.90 -0.13 7.09
C ILE A 86 -7.85 -1.30 7.37
N LEU A 87 -7.41 -2.34 8.08
CA LEU A 87 -8.27 -3.46 8.46
C LEU A 87 -9.48 -2.99 9.26
N ARG A 88 -9.26 -2.11 10.24
CA ARG A 88 -10.36 -1.53 11.02
C ARG A 88 -11.35 -0.76 10.13
N THR A 89 -10.84 -0.08 9.11
CA THR A 89 -11.69 0.62 8.13
C THR A 89 -12.51 -0.36 7.31
N LEU A 90 -11.91 -1.46 6.84
CA LEU A 90 -12.61 -2.51 6.09
C LEU A 90 -13.73 -3.16 6.92
N GLU A 91 -13.46 -3.47 8.20
CA GLU A 91 -14.48 -3.97 9.14
C GLU A 91 -15.65 -2.98 9.28
N MET A 92 -15.36 -1.68 9.37
CA MET A 92 -16.40 -0.65 9.48
C MET A 92 -17.27 -0.59 8.22
N VAL A 93 -16.69 -0.79 7.04
CA VAL A 93 -17.43 -0.81 5.77
C VAL A 93 -18.27 -2.08 5.64
N GLU A 94 -17.76 -3.23 6.09
CA GLU A 94 -18.48 -4.51 6.08
C GLU A 94 -19.68 -4.50 7.04
N GLY A 95 -19.52 -3.93 8.23
CA GLY A 95 -20.59 -3.82 9.22
C GLY A 95 -21.58 -2.65 9.02
N ALA A 96 -21.40 -1.83 7.99
CA ALA A 96 -22.25 -0.67 7.71
C ALA A 96 -23.50 -0.98 6.83
N PHE A 97 -23.84 -2.26 6.64
CA PHE A 97 -24.99 -2.69 5.83
C PHE A 97 -25.95 -3.58 6.61
#